data_AF-A0A3B3UK60-F1
#
_entry.id   AF-A0A3B3UK60-F1
#
_cell.length_a   1.000
_cell.length_b   1.000
_cell.length_c   1.000
_cell.angle_alpha   90.00
_cell.angle_beta   90.00
_cell.angle_gamma   90.00
#
_symmetry.space_group_name_H-M   'P 1'
#
loop_
_entity.id
_entity.type
_entity.pdbx_description
1 polymer ?
#
loop_
_entity_poly.entity_id
_entity_poly.type
_entity_poly.pdbx_seq_one_letter_code
_entity_poly.pdbx_strand_id
1 'polypeptide(L)'
;MELYERLEELDADKAEMRASRILHGLGFSATMQQKKLKDFSGGWRMRVALARFCIRSSNRTFRILVLISHSQDFLNGVCTNIIHLHQRKLKYYTGNYDQYVKTRAELEENQMKRFNWEQDQIAHMKNYIARFGHGSAKLARQAQSKEKTLQKMVASGLTERVVNDKTLSFYFPPCGKIPPPVIMVQNVSFKYSDNTPHIYKNLEFGIDLDTRVALVGPNGAGKSTLLKLLMGEVAPPYRRHDPKVTVLRLSWQHLTEQLELDLSPLEYMMKCFPEIKEKEEMRKIIGRYGLTGKQQVSPIRNLSDGQKCRVCFAWLAWQNPHMLFLDEPTNHLDIETIDALAEAINEFEGGMMLVSHDFRLIQQVAQEIWVCENQTITKWKSGILGYKEHLKSKIEKQ
;
A
#
# COMPACT_ATOMS: atom_id res chain seq x y z
N MET A 1 -47.05 23.71 6.78
CA MET A 1 -46.43 24.54 5.74
C MET A 1 -44.93 24.32 5.69
N GLU A 2 -44.18 24.50 6.79
CA GLU A 2 -42.71 24.31 6.82
C GLU A 2 -42.18 22.94 6.32
N LEU A 3 -42.93 21.85 6.49
CA LEU A 3 -42.48 20.50 6.07
C LEU A 3 -42.68 20.27 4.56
N TYR A 4 -43.71 20.88 3.97
CA TYR A 4 -43.96 20.87 2.52
C TYR A 4 -43.05 21.87 1.80
N GLU A 5 -42.81 23.05 2.39
CA GLU A 5 -41.80 24.00 1.89
C GLU A 5 -40.38 23.40 1.94
N ARG A 6 -40.02 22.65 3.00
CA ARG A 6 -38.75 21.91 3.02
C ARG A 6 -38.66 20.81 1.96
N LEU A 7 -39.77 20.15 1.63
CA LEU A 7 -39.84 19.10 0.60
C LEU A 7 -39.73 19.69 -0.81
N GLU A 8 -40.34 20.85 -1.05
CA GLU A 8 -40.20 21.64 -2.29
C GLU A 8 -38.79 22.24 -2.43
N GLU A 9 -38.21 22.77 -1.35
CA GLU A 9 -36.80 23.25 -1.31
C GLU A 9 -35.78 22.11 -1.55
N LEU A 10 -36.13 20.88 -1.16
CA LEU A 10 -35.27 19.71 -1.34
C LEU A 10 -35.35 19.09 -2.74
N ASP A 11 -36.23 19.58 -3.61
CA ASP A 11 -36.30 19.15 -5.01
C ASP A 11 -36.44 17.61 -5.05
N ALA A 12 -37.35 17.05 -4.22
CA ALA A 12 -37.41 15.62 -3.88
C ALA A 12 -37.47 14.70 -5.11
N ASP A 13 -38.17 15.12 -6.16
CA ASP A 13 -38.26 14.41 -7.44
C ASP A 13 -36.91 14.38 -8.19
N LYS A 14 -36.08 15.42 -8.01
CA LYS A 14 -34.70 15.45 -8.52
C LYS A 14 -33.72 14.74 -7.58
N ALA A 15 -34.05 14.55 -6.30
CA ALA A 15 -33.17 13.92 -5.33
C ALA A 15 -32.92 12.43 -5.66
N GLU A 16 -33.95 11.71 -6.09
CA GLU A 16 -33.81 10.30 -6.51
C GLU A 16 -32.94 10.17 -7.77
N MET A 17 -33.19 10.99 -8.80
CA MET A 17 -32.34 11.01 -10.00
C MET A 17 -30.90 11.40 -9.69
N ARG A 18 -30.66 12.36 -8.79
CA ARG A 18 -29.30 12.75 -8.36
C ARG A 18 -28.61 11.61 -7.59
N ALA A 19 -29.33 10.97 -6.67
CA ALA A 19 -28.81 9.82 -5.93
C ALA A 19 -28.46 8.67 -6.88
N SER A 20 -29.34 8.38 -7.84
CA SER A 20 -29.12 7.37 -8.87
C SER A 20 -27.90 7.69 -9.74
N ARG A 21 -27.71 8.95 -10.17
CA ARG A 21 -26.53 9.38 -10.95
C ARG A 21 -25.23 9.24 -10.16
N ILE A 22 -25.21 9.62 -8.87
CA ILE A 22 -24.03 9.48 -8.01
C ILE A 22 -23.71 8.00 -7.76
N LEU A 23 -24.72 7.19 -7.45
CA LEU A 23 -24.56 5.75 -7.28
C LEU A 23 -24.06 5.09 -8.59
N HIS A 24 -24.60 5.50 -9.74
CA HIS A 24 -24.13 5.03 -11.03
C HIS A 24 -22.65 5.37 -11.26
N GLY A 25 -22.23 6.61 -10.96
CA GLY A 25 -20.81 7.01 -11.02
C GLY A 25 -19.88 6.22 -10.10
N LEU A 26 -20.41 5.64 -9.01
CA LEU A 26 -19.68 4.73 -8.11
C LEU A 26 -19.78 3.25 -8.53
N GLY A 27 -20.39 2.96 -9.68
CA GLY A 27 -20.50 1.63 -10.28
C GLY A 27 -21.75 0.83 -9.91
N PHE A 28 -22.79 1.44 -9.34
CA PHE A 28 -24.05 0.76 -9.06
C PHE A 28 -24.96 0.76 -10.29
N SER A 29 -25.22 -0.42 -10.86
CA SER A 29 -26.24 -0.59 -11.90
C SER A 29 -27.66 -0.35 -11.37
N ALA A 30 -28.62 -0.11 -12.25
CA ALA A 30 -30.03 0.11 -11.87
C ALA A 30 -30.60 -1.02 -11.01
N THR A 31 -30.24 -2.27 -11.32
CA THR A 31 -30.66 -3.45 -10.53
C THR A 31 -30.00 -3.50 -9.15
N MET A 32 -28.73 -3.07 -9.05
CA MET A 32 -28.02 -2.99 -7.77
C MET A 32 -28.60 -1.89 -6.87
N GLN A 33 -29.02 -0.76 -7.42
CA GLN A 33 -29.60 0.34 -6.64
C GLN A 33 -30.87 -0.08 -5.88
N GLN A 34 -31.59 -1.10 -6.37
CA GLN A 34 -32.79 -1.66 -5.73
C GLN A 34 -32.49 -2.78 -4.71
N LYS A 35 -31.23 -3.22 -4.60
CA LYS A 35 -30.83 -4.34 -3.72
C LYS A 35 -30.71 -3.88 -2.27
N LYS A 36 -31.04 -4.76 -1.31
CA LYS A 36 -30.91 -4.45 0.13
C LYS A 36 -29.42 -4.32 0.52
N LEU A 37 -29.13 -3.34 1.37
CA LEU A 37 -27.79 -3.03 1.88
C LEU A 37 -27.05 -4.22 2.51
N LYS A 38 -27.79 -5.12 3.18
CA LYS A 38 -27.24 -6.31 3.82
C LYS A 38 -26.63 -7.30 2.81
N ASP A 39 -27.09 -7.29 1.56
CA ASP A 39 -26.65 -8.23 0.52
C ASP A 39 -25.45 -7.71 -0.29
N PHE A 40 -24.86 -6.58 0.15
CA PHE A 40 -23.61 -6.04 -0.37
C PHE A 40 -22.43 -6.40 0.53
N SER A 41 -21.28 -6.69 -0.09
CA SER A 41 -19.99 -6.82 0.60
C SER A 41 -19.56 -5.50 1.26
N GLY A 42 -18.58 -5.54 2.17
CA GLY A 42 -18.06 -4.36 2.87
C GLY A 42 -17.64 -3.21 1.93
N GLY A 43 -16.92 -3.49 0.84
CA GLY A 43 -16.49 -2.46 -0.12
C GLY A 43 -17.64 -1.74 -0.82
N TRP A 44 -18.69 -2.47 -1.20
CA TRP A 44 -19.91 -1.89 -1.77
C TRP A 44 -20.68 -1.05 -0.73
N ARG A 45 -20.75 -1.49 0.53
CA ARG A 45 -21.36 -0.69 1.62
C ARG A 45 -20.61 0.63 1.85
N MET A 46 -19.28 0.62 1.75
CA MET A 46 -18.47 1.85 1.83
C MET A 46 -18.81 2.82 0.68
N ARG A 47 -19.00 2.32 -0.55
CA ARG A 47 -19.42 3.17 -1.68
C ARG A 47 -20.83 3.75 -1.47
N VAL A 48 -21.77 3.01 -0.87
CA VAL A 48 -23.08 3.59 -0.49
C VAL A 48 -22.92 4.69 0.56
N ALA A 49 -22.06 4.51 1.56
CA ALA A 49 -21.79 5.53 2.56
C ALA A 49 -21.18 6.80 1.93
N LEU A 50 -20.27 6.63 0.96
CA LEU A 50 -19.68 7.72 0.20
C LEU A 50 -20.71 8.43 -0.68
N ALA A 51 -21.58 7.69 -1.39
CA ALA A 51 -22.70 8.26 -2.13
C ALA A 51 -23.59 9.13 -1.24
N ARG A 52 -23.95 8.62 -0.05
CA ARG A 52 -24.76 9.36 0.94
C ARG A 52 -24.08 10.66 1.36
N PHE A 53 -22.77 10.66 1.55
CA PHE A 53 -22.00 11.87 1.86
C PHE A 53 -22.04 12.89 0.70
N CYS A 54 -21.84 12.45 -0.53
CA CYS A 54 -21.92 13.29 -1.73
C CYS A 54 -23.32 13.90 -1.91
N ILE A 55 -24.36 13.08 -1.79
CA ILE A 55 -25.77 13.52 -1.92
C ILE A 55 -26.10 14.59 -0.88
N ARG A 56 -25.69 14.40 0.38
CA ARG A 56 -25.91 15.38 1.47
C ARG A 56 -25.11 16.67 1.29
N SER A 57 -24.08 16.65 0.45
CA SER A 57 -23.16 17.79 0.24
C SER A 57 -23.48 18.62 -1.01
N SER A 58 -24.29 18.10 -1.94
CA SER A 58 -24.60 18.73 -3.24
C SER A 58 -25.39 20.05 -3.17
N ASN A 59 -26.02 20.40 -2.04
CA ASN A 59 -26.89 21.59 -1.92
C ASN A 59 -26.19 22.86 -1.38
N ARG A 60 -24.85 22.89 -1.20
CA ARG A 60 -24.14 24.10 -0.75
C ARG A 60 -22.84 24.31 -1.53
N THR A 61 -22.70 25.49 -2.12
CA THR A 61 -21.68 25.84 -3.11
C THR A 61 -20.24 25.93 -2.59
N PHE A 62 -20.00 25.96 -1.27
CA PHE A 62 -18.65 25.93 -0.70
C PHE A 62 -18.64 25.15 0.61
N ARG A 63 -17.95 24.00 0.65
CA ARG A 63 -17.69 23.24 1.88
C ARG A 63 -16.21 22.92 1.99
N ILE A 64 -15.70 22.95 3.21
CA ILE A 64 -14.37 22.46 3.55
C ILE A 64 -14.42 20.93 3.57
N LEU A 65 -13.64 20.28 2.71
CA LEU A 65 -13.46 18.84 2.69
C LEU A 65 -12.17 18.50 3.43
N VAL A 66 -12.28 17.83 4.57
CA VAL A 66 -11.14 17.20 5.24
C VAL A 66 -11.19 15.70 4.93
N LEU A 67 -10.10 15.20 4.39
CA LEU A 67 -9.95 13.85 3.85
C LEU A 67 -8.65 13.27 4.40
N ILE A 68 -8.70 12.00 4.78
CA ILE A 68 -7.51 11.19 5.05
C ILE A 68 -7.45 10.15 3.93
N SER A 69 -6.34 10.13 3.20
CA SER A 69 -6.11 9.18 2.10
C SER A 69 -4.65 8.77 2.07
N HIS A 70 -4.41 7.51 1.69
CA HIS A 70 -3.10 6.98 1.37
C HIS A 70 -2.87 6.90 -0.15
N SER A 71 -3.80 7.39 -0.98
CA SER A 71 -3.66 7.41 -2.44
C SER A 71 -3.15 8.76 -2.92
N GLN A 72 -1.91 8.80 -3.42
CA GLN A 72 -1.31 10.00 -4.01
C GLN A 72 -2.11 10.53 -5.21
N ASP A 73 -2.52 9.67 -6.14
CA ASP A 73 -3.32 10.03 -7.31
C ASP A 73 -4.60 10.79 -6.90
N PHE A 74 -5.28 10.27 -5.86
CA PHE A 74 -6.49 10.89 -5.36
C PHE A 74 -6.22 12.23 -4.67
N LEU A 75 -5.19 12.31 -3.82
CA LEU A 75 -4.78 13.54 -3.17
C LEU A 75 -4.38 14.61 -4.19
N ASN A 76 -3.66 14.23 -5.25
CA ASN A 76 -3.27 15.14 -6.32
C ASN A 76 -4.46 15.66 -7.13
N GLY A 77 -5.47 14.82 -7.36
CA GLY A 77 -6.65 15.20 -8.12
C GLY A 77 -7.67 16.06 -7.36
N VAL A 78 -7.67 16.02 -6.02
CA VAL A 78 -8.74 16.61 -5.19
C VAL A 78 -8.24 17.69 -4.22
N CYS A 79 -7.06 17.54 -3.64
CA CYS A 79 -6.62 18.40 -2.54
C CYS A 79 -5.99 19.71 -3.02
N THR A 80 -6.36 20.81 -2.37
CA THR A 80 -5.74 22.14 -2.53
C THR A 80 -4.68 22.44 -1.45
N ASN A 81 -4.76 21.73 -0.32
CA ASN A 81 -3.89 21.88 0.82
C ASN A 81 -3.59 20.50 1.42
N ILE A 82 -2.36 20.31 1.89
CA ILE A 82 -1.92 19.09 2.55
C ILE A 82 -1.57 19.41 4.01
N ILE A 83 -2.10 18.60 4.92
CA ILE A 83 -1.77 18.67 6.35
C ILE A 83 -0.93 17.45 6.68
N HIS A 84 0.36 17.66 7.01
CA HIS A 84 1.27 16.61 7.39
C HIS A 84 1.34 16.50 8.93
N LEU A 85 0.95 15.35 9.47
CA LEU A 85 1.10 15.01 10.88
C LEU A 85 2.42 14.27 11.09
N HIS A 86 3.41 14.93 11.70
CA HIS A 86 4.70 14.33 12.01
C HIS A 86 5.16 14.76 13.41
N GLN A 87 5.68 13.83 14.21
CA GLN A 87 6.12 14.06 15.60
C GLN A 87 5.08 14.78 16.47
N ARG A 88 3.80 14.40 16.34
CA ARG A 88 2.66 15.03 17.04
C ARG A 88 2.45 16.52 16.72
N LYS A 89 3.02 17.01 15.61
CA LYS A 89 2.83 18.37 15.09
C LYS A 89 2.15 18.31 13.72
N LEU A 90 1.27 19.28 13.46
CA LEU A 90 0.63 19.46 12.16
C LEU A 90 1.36 20.57 11.40
N LYS A 91 1.87 20.25 10.21
CA LYS A 91 2.46 21.21 9.26
C LYS A 91 1.54 21.36 8.06
N TYR A 92 1.30 22.59 7.64
CA TYR A 92 0.39 22.92 6.55
C TYR A 92 1.19 23.28 5.30
N TYR A 93 0.80 22.69 4.18
CA TYR A 93 1.37 22.95 2.86
C TYR A 93 0.24 23.34 1.91
N THR A 94 0.47 24.41 1.15
CA THR A 94 -0.42 24.84 0.07
C THR A 94 -0.04 24.14 -1.21
N GLY A 95 -1.04 23.62 -1.94
CA GLY A 95 -0.82 22.87 -3.17
C GLY A 95 -1.29 21.43 -3.10
N ASN A 96 -1.07 20.73 -4.20
CA ASN A 96 -1.36 19.30 -4.32
C ASN A 96 -0.27 18.44 -3.64
N TYR A 97 -0.43 17.12 -3.65
CA TYR A 97 0.51 16.21 -2.98
C TYR A 97 1.92 16.25 -3.59
N ASP A 98 2.05 16.36 -4.92
CA ASP A 98 3.36 16.44 -5.58
C ASP A 98 4.13 17.71 -5.20
N GLN A 99 3.45 18.85 -5.12
CA GLN A 99 4.04 20.11 -4.64
C GLN A 99 4.47 19.99 -3.18
N TYR A 100 3.65 19.35 -2.34
CA TYR A 100 3.99 19.05 -0.96
C TYR A 100 5.28 18.21 -0.86
N VAL A 101 5.39 17.11 -1.62
CA VAL A 101 6.56 16.22 -1.59
C VAL A 101 7.84 16.98 -1.99
N LYS A 102 7.79 17.78 -3.06
CA LYS A 102 8.92 18.62 -3.48
C LYS A 102 9.31 19.64 -2.42
N THR A 103 8.34 20.40 -1.91
CA THR A 103 8.56 21.42 -0.87
C THR A 103 9.14 20.79 0.40
N ARG A 104 8.66 19.61 0.79
CA ARG A 104 9.18 18.87 1.94
C ARG A 104 10.63 18.48 1.73
N ALA A 105 10.96 17.89 0.58
CA ALA A 105 12.33 17.47 0.26
C ALA A 105 13.31 18.65 0.29
N GLU A 106 12.93 19.81 -0.28
CA GLU A 106 13.75 21.03 -0.24
C GLU A 106 13.95 21.56 1.19
N LEU A 107 12.90 21.55 2.01
CA LEU A 107 12.98 21.97 3.42
C LEU A 107 13.87 21.03 4.24
N GLU A 108 13.78 19.72 4.03
CA GLU A 108 14.60 18.70 4.67
C GLU A 108 16.07 18.82 4.26
N GLU A 109 16.36 19.04 2.97
CA GLU A 109 17.71 19.26 2.48
C GLU A 109 18.33 20.54 3.09
N ASN A 110 17.57 21.63 3.14
CA ASN A 110 18.00 22.88 3.75
C ASN A 110 18.25 22.73 5.26
N GLN A 111 17.40 21.99 5.96
CA GLN A 111 17.58 21.69 7.38
C GLN A 111 18.83 20.83 7.61
N MET A 112 19.07 19.81 6.78
CA MET A 112 20.29 18.99 6.86
C MET A 112 21.56 19.78 6.60
N LYS A 113 21.55 20.69 5.61
CA LYS A 113 22.69 21.59 5.34
C LYS A 113 22.99 22.48 6.55
N ARG A 114 21.95 23.08 7.16
CA ARG A 114 22.11 23.89 8.38
C ARG A 114 22.63 23.06 9.56
N PHE A 115 22.07 21.87 9.76
CA PHE A 115 22.52 20.95 10.80
C PHE A 115 24.01 20.60 10.64
N ASN A 116 24.42 20.18 9.43
CA ASN A 116 25.82 19.83 9.17
C ASN A 116 26.75 21.05 9.38
N TRP A 117 26.35 22.23 8.91
CA TRP A 117 27.11 23.45 9.13
C TRP A 117 27.26 23.79 10.62
N GLU A 118 26.19 23.68 11.41
CA GLU A 118 26.24 23.88 12.86
C GLU A 118 27.13 22.84 13.56
N GLN A 119 27.05 21.57 13.17
CA GLN A 119 27.90 20.51 13.72
C GLN A 119 29.38 20.73 13.40
N ASP A 120 29.70 21.14 12.17
CA ASP A 120 31.08 21.47 11.76
C ASP A 120 31.63 22.67 12.54
N GLN A 121 30.81 23.72 12.75
CA GLN A 121 31.17 24.85 13.59
C GLN A 121 31.43 24.44 15.04
N ILE A 122 30.56 23.60 15.60
CA ILE A 122 30.72 23.04 16.95
C ILE A 122 32.00 22.22 17.05
N ALA A 123 32.26 21.35 16.07
CA ALA A 123 33.46 20.52 16.03
C ALA A 123 34.73 21.38 15.94
N HIS A 124 34.74 22.40 15.08
CA HIS A 124 35.86 23.31 14.93
C HIS A 124 36.11 24.13 16.21
N MET A 125 35.06 24.66 16.85
CA MET A 125 35.17 25.36 18.13
C MET A 125 35.69 24.45 19.25
N LYS A 126 35.15 23.23 19.36
CA LYS A 126 35.62 22.23 20.34
C LYS A 126 37.09 21.87 20.13
N ASN A 127 37.50 21.62 18.89
CA ASN A 127 38.91 21.34 18.56
C ASN A 127 39.83 22.51 18.90
N TYR A 128 39.39 23.75 18.67
CA TYR A 128 40.14 24.95 19.03
C TYR A 128 40.28 25.09 20.56
N ILE A 129 39.19 24.90 21.30
CA ILE A 129 39.20 24.95 22.77
C ILE A 129 40.11 23.85 23.33
N ALA A 130 40.05 22.63 22.79
CA ALA A 130 40.91 21.53 23.22
C ALA A 130 42.41 21.78 22.96
N ARG A 131 42.75 22.36 21.79
CA ARG A 131 44.16 22.63 21.43
C ARG A 131 44.76 23.83 22.15
N PHE A 132 43.97 24.87 22.40
CA PHE A 132 44.47 26.17 22.86
C PHE A 132 43.97 26.60 24.24
N GLY A 133 43.14 25.78 24.91
CA GLY A 133 42.58 26.06 26.23
C GLY A 133 43.62 26.16 27.35
N HIS A 134 44.75 25.45 27.21
CA HIS A 134 45.89 25.51 28.14
C HIS A 134 47.12 26.21 27.55
N GLY A 135 46.96 26.90 26.41
CA GLY A 135 48.04 27.63 25.73
C GLY A 135 48.38 28.97 26.39
N SER A 136 49.11 29.83 25.67
CA SER A 136 49.48 31.16 26.18
C SER A 136 48.26 31.99 26.61
N ALA A 137 48.44 32.93 27.55
CA ALA A 137 47.36 33.74 28.12
C ALA A 137 46.45 34.43 27.07
N LYS A 138 47.00 34.79 25.90
CA LYS A 138 46.24 35.36 24.78
C LYS A 138 45.34 34.32 24.08
N LEU A 139 45.87 33.11 23.87
CA LEU A 139 45.15 32.00 23.23
C LEU A 139 44.08 31.42 24.16
N ALA A 140 44.37 31.31 25.46
CA ALA A 140 43.41 30.86 26.47
C ALA A 140 42.19 31.80 26.58
N ARG A 141 42.40 33.13 26.54
CA ARG A 141 41.28 34.11 26.49
C ARG A 141 40.42 33.97 25.23
N GLN A 142 41.04 33.71 24.06
CA GLN A 142 40.27 33.45 22.83
C GLN A 142 39.49 32.13 22.90
N ALA A 143 40.05 31.08 23.51
CA ALA A 143 39.36 29.81 23.72
C ALA A 143 38.12 29.99 24.62
N GLN A 144 38.26 30.70 25.75
CA GLN A 144 37.14 31.03 26.65
C GLN A 144 36.04 31.86 25.97
N SER A 145 36.42 32.78 25.07
CA SER A 145 35.43 33.54 24.28
C SER A 145 34.64 32.64 23.33
N LYS A 146 35.30 31.72 22.62
CA LYS A 146 34.63 30.74 21.75
C LYS A 146 33.77 29.76 22.54
N GLU A 147 34.17 29.39 23.76
CA GLU A 147 33.39 28.57 24.67
C GLU A 147 32.07 29.24 25.06
N LYS A 148 32.09 30.54 25.39
CA LYS A 148 30.85 31.31 25.65
C LYS A 148 29.95 31.39 24.42
N THR A 149 30.52 31.52 23.22
CA THR A 149 29.75 31.52 21.97
C THR A 149 29.10 30.15 21.72
N LEU A 150 29.84 29.07 21.96
CA LEU A 150 29.32 27.70 21.88
C LEU A 150 28.16 27.49 22.86
N GLN A 151 28.31 27.95 24.11
CA GLN A 151 27.24 27.87 25.12
C GLN A 151 25.99 28.65 24.69
N LYS A 152 26.15 29.84 24.09
CA LYS A 152 25.02 30.60 23.54
C LYS A 152 24.32 29.87 22.40
N MET A 153 25.08 29.26 21.48
CA MET A 153 24.52 28.48 20.36
C MET A 153 23.73 27.25 20.85
N VAL A 154 24.23 26.57 21.90
CA VAL A 154 23.50 25.45 22.51
C VAL A 154 22.23 25.95 23.22
N ALA A 155 22.30 27.10 23.90
CA ALA A 155 21.15 27.70 24.60
C ALA A 155 20.05 28.21 23.66
N SER A 156 20.39 28.65 22.44
CA SER A 156 19.40 29.08 21.44
C SER A 156 18.63 27.94 20.78
N GLY A 157 19.00 26.68 21.07
CA GLY A 157 18.48 25.49 20.41
C GLY A 157 19.17 25.27 19.06
N LEU A 158 19.84 24.13 18.92
CA LEU A 158 20.46 23.73 17.66
C LEU A 158 19.39 23.23 16.69
N THR A 159 19.68 23.35 15.40
CA THR A 159 18.85 22.74 14.37
C THR A 159 18.82 21.23 14.64
N GLU A 160 17.62 20.64 14.70
CA GLU A 160 17.50 19.20 14.86
C GLU A 160 17.93 18.49 13.57
N ARG A 161 18.62 17.36 13.70
CA ARG A 161 18.91 16.49 12.56
C ARG A 161 17.59 16.06 11.93
N VAL A 162 17.50 16.13 10.59
CA VAL A 162 16.40 15.47 9.89
C VAL A 162 16.54 13.97 10.13
N VAL A 163 15.65 13.43 10.94
CA VAL A 163 15.49 11.99 11.09
C VAL A 163 14.57 11.58 9.96
N ASN A 164 15.15 10.98 8.92
CA ASN A 164 14.34 10.30 7.92
C ASN A 164 13.53 9.22 8.64
N ASP A 165 12.25 9.13 8.30
CA ASP A 165 11.44 7.99 8.72
C ASP A 165 12.17 6.71 8.29
N LYS A 166 12.20 5.70 9.18
CA LYS A 166 12.90 4.45 8.88
C LYS A 166 12.29 3.85 7.61
N THR A 167 13.03 3.90 6.52
CA THR A 167 12.64 3.27 5.25
C THR A 167 12.49 1.78 5.49
N LEU A 168 11.27 1.29 5.36
CA LEU A 168 11.00 -0.14 5.36
C LEU A 168 11.65 -0.72 4.10
N SER A 169 12.37 -1.83 4.24
CA SER A 169 12.93 -2.55 3.11
C SER A 169 12.46 -3.99 3.24
N PHE A 170 11.55 -4.36 2.34
CA PHE A 170 11.15 -5.75 2.18
C PHE A 170 12.17 -6.46 1.30
N TYR A 171 12.36 -7.76 1.53
CA TYR A 171 13.36 -8.54 0.80
C TYR A 171 12.86 -9.95 0.59
N PHE A 172 12.70 -10.34 -0.68
CA PHE A 172 12.40 -11.71 -1.05
C PHE A 172 13.71 -12.42 -1.43
N PRO A 173 14.09 -13.51 -0.72
CA PRO A 173 15.24 -14.31 -1.10
C PRO A 173 15.08 -14.88 -2.53
N PRO A 174 16.19 -15.08 -3.26
CA PRO A 174 16.14 -15.63 -4.61
C PRO A 174 15.67 -17.09 -4.58
N CYS A 175 14.73 -17.44 -5.46
CA CYS A 175 14.10 -18.77 -5.50
C CYS A 175 14.83 -19.79 -6.41
N GLY A 176 15.95 -19.40 -7.02
CA GLY A 176 16.65 -20.24 -8.00
C GLY A 176 15.92 -20.32 -9.36
N LYS A 177 16.40 -21.18 -10.25
CA LYS A 177 15.88 -21.31 -11.63
C LYS A 177 15.00 -22.55 -11.78
N ILE A 178 13.80 -22.37 -12.33
CA ILE A 178 12.89 -23.45 -12.77
C ILE A 178 12.74 -23.36 -14.29
N PRO A 179 12.79 -24.49 -15.02
CA PRO A 179 12.56 -24.48 -16.46
C PRO A 179 11.11 -24.09 -16.79
N PRO A 180 10.87 -23.24 -17.81
CA PRO A 180 9.52 -22.93 -18.27
C PRO A 180 8.87 -24.14 -18.99
N PRO A 181 7.54 -24.27 -18.99
CA PRO A 181 6.54 -23.39 -18.37
C PRO A 181 6.27 -23.74 -16.89
N VAL A 182 6.15 -22.73 -16.02
CA VAL A 182 5.90 -22.95 -14.58
C VAL A 182 4.43 -23.28 -14.33
N ILE A 183 3.54 -22.48 -14.93
CA ILE A 183 2.09 -22.63 -14.88
C ILE A 183 1.58 -22.74 -16.30
N MET A 184 0.79 -23.76 -16.59
CA MET A 184 0.09 -23.86 -17.86
C MET A 184 -1.38 -24.17 -17.61
N VAL A 185 -2.25 -23.21 -17.98
CA VAL A 185 -3.70 -23.34 -17.92
C VAL A 185 -4.19 -23.61 -19.33
N GLN A 186 -4.89 -24.73 -19.52
CA GLN A 186 -5.46 -25.14 -20.82
C GLN A 186 -6.88 -25.65 -20.64
N ASN A 187 -7.80 -25.17 -21.49
CA ASN A 187 -9.19 -25.59 -21.55
C ASN A 187 -9.94 -25.54 -20.20
N VAL A 188 -9.58 -24.59 -19.32
CA VAL A 188 -10.21 -24.50 -18.00
C VAL A 188 -11.50 -23.70 -18.09
N SER A 189 -12.60 -24.31 -17.65
CA SER A 189 -13.89 -23.65 -17.47
C SER A 189 -14.33 -23.79 -16.01
N PHE A 190 -14.79 -22.71 -15.41
CA PHE A 190 -15.12 -22.67 -13.98
C PHE A 190 -16.46 -21.99 -13.70
N LYS A 191 -17.21 -22.58 -12.77
CA LYS A 191 -18.43 -22.06 -12.14
C LYS A 191 -18.47 -22.54 -10.68
N TYR A 192 -19.00 -21.73 -9.75
CA TYR A 192 -19.09 -22.13 -8.33
C TYR A 192 -20.18 -23.17 -8.06
N SER A 193 -21.26 -23.11 -8.82
CA SER A 193 -22.38 -24.06 -8.72
C SER A 193 -23.03 -24.23 -10.08
N ASP A 194 -23.74 -25.34 -10.29
CA ASP A 194 -24.40 -25.61 -11.56
C ASP A 194 -25.45 -24.56 -11.93
N ASN A 195 -26.05 -23.94 -10.92
CA ASN A 195 -27.06 -22.88 -11.07
C ASN A 195 -26.46 -21.47 -11.23
N THR A 196 -25.14 -21.32 -11.13
CA THR A 196 -24.47 -20.03 -11.31
C THR A 196 -23.88 -19.91 -12.71
N PRO A 197 -23.87 -18.71 -13.31
CA PRO A 197 -23.24 -18.51 -14.60
C PRO A 197 -21.75 -18.85 -14.53
N HIS A 198 -21.19 -19.28 -15.66
CA HIS A 198 -19.76 -19.49 -15.79
C HIS A 198 -19.00 -18.20 -15.49
N ILE A 199 -18.00 -18.30 -14.61
CA ILE A 199 -17.03 -17.24 -14.39
C ILE A 199 -15.98 -17.28 -15.48
N TYR A 200 -15.58 -18.49 -15.88
CA TYR A 200 -14.57 -18.70 -16.90
C TYR A 200 -14.98 -19.78 -17.90
N LYS A 201 -14.69 -19.54 -19.18
CA LYS A 201 -14.87 -20.50 -20.28
C LYS A 201 -13.60 -20.60 -21.11
N ASN A 202 -13.12 -21.83 -21.30
CA ASN A 202 -11.97 -22.16 -22.14
C ASN A 202 -10.74 -21.26 -21.91
N LEU A 203 -10.31 -21.11 -20.65
CA LEU A 203 -9.12 -20.35 -20.32
C LEU A 203 -7.86 -21.06 -20.79
N GLU A 204 -7.02 -20.30 -21.48
CA GLU A 204 -5.73 -20.74 -22.01
C GLU A 204 -4.68 -19.65 -21.78
N PHE A 205 -3.68 -19.92 -20.95
CA PHE A 205 -2.52 -19.05 -20.74
C PHE A 205 -1.38 -19.80 -20.04
N GLY A 206 -0.15 -19.31 -20.23
CA GLY A 206 1.04 -19.77 -19.50
C GLY A 206 1.58 -18.67 -18.60
N ILE A 207 2.21 -19.05 -17.49
CA ILE A 207 2.96 -18.14 -16.60
C ILE A 207 4.32 -18.76 -16.34
N ASP A 208 5.38 -17.98 -16.57
CA ASP A 208 6.78 -18.34 -16.34
C ASP A 208 7.36 -17.59 -15.14
N LEU A 209 8.57 -17.94 -14.69
CA LEU A 209 9.24 -17.22 -13.60
C LEU A 209 9.53 -15.75 -13.93
N ASP A 210 9.73 -15.42 -15.21
CA ASP A 210 9.98 -14.02 -15.60
C ASP A 210 8.67 -13.21 -15.77
N THR A 211 7.51 -13.87 -15.65
CA THR A 211 6.22 -13.24 -15.92
C THR A 211 5.79 -12.34 -14.75
N ARG A 212 5.56 -11.06 -15.04
CA ARG A 212 5.04 -10.07 -14.09
C ARG A 212 3.73 -9.46 -14.59
N VAL A 213 2.63 -10.00 -14.10
CA VAL A 213 1.28 -9.68 -14.59
C VAL A 213 0.48 -8.92 -13.54
N ALA A 214 -0.17 -7.82 -13.94
CA ALA A 214 -1.26 -7.25 -13.18
C ALA A 214 -2.62 -7.65 -13.77
N LEU A 215 -3.48 -8.23 -12.94
CA LEU A 215 -4.82 -8.64 -13.30
C LEU A 215 -5.81 -7.53 -12.94
N VAL A 216 -6.42 -6.93 -13.97
CA VAL A 216 -7.38 -5.85 -13.86
C VAL A 216 -8.75 -6.29 -14.36
N GLY A 217 -9.80 -5.62 -13.89
CA GLY A 217 -11.17 -5.91 -14.31
C GLY A 217 -12.20 -5.47 -13.27
N PRO A 218 -13.50 -5.45 -13.63
CA PRO A 218 -14.55 -5.02 -12.73
C PRO A 218 -14.65 -5.88 -11.46
N ASN A 219 -15.31 -5.34 -10.44
CA ASN A 219 -15.56 -6.08 -9.19
C ASN A 219 -16.50 -7.25 -9.46
N GLY A 220 -16.15 -8.44 -8.98
CA GLY A 220 -16.90 -9.66 -9.25
C GLY A 220 -16.59 -10.33 -10.60
N ALA A 221 -15.61 -9.83 -11.36
CA ALA A 221 -15.19 -10.45 -12.62
C ALA A 221 -14.53 -11.84 -12.47
N GLY A 222 -14.11 -12.23 -11.25
CA GLY A 222 -13.44 -13.49 -10.99
C GLY A 222 -11.95 -13.39 -10.64
N LYS A 223 -11.37 -12.19 -10.50
CA LYS A 223 -9.92 -11.98 -10.23
C LYS A 223 -9.37 -12.84 -9.08
N SER A 224 -9.97 -12.75 -7.88
CA SER A 224 -9.55 -13.57 -6.74
C SER A 224 -9.89 -15.06 -6.94
N THR A 225 -10.94 -15.37 -7.71
CA THR A 225 -11.29 -16.75 -8.10
C THR A 225 -10.22 -17.38 -9.00
N LEU A 226 -9.61 -16.60 -9.91
CA LEU A 226 -8.48 -17.06 -10.72
C LEU A 226 -7.30 -17.45 -9.83
N LEU A 227 -6.94 -16.61 -8.86
CA LEU A 227 -5.86 -16.94 -7.93
C LEU A 227 -6.17 -18.22 -7.13
N LYS A 228 -7.42 -18.40 -6.70
CA LYS A 228 -7.88 -19.64 -6.04
C LYS A 228 -7.76 -20.87 -6.95
N LEU A 229 -8.07 -20.72 -8.24
CA LEU A 229 -7.92 -21.79 -9.23
C LEU A 229 -6.45 -22.17 -9.43
N LEU A 230 -5.57 -21.17 -9.53
CA LEU A 230 -4.13 -21.38 -9.69
C LEU A 230 -3.50 -22.03 -8.45
N MET A 231 -3.99 -21.70 -7.25
CA MET A 231 -3.56 -22.34 -6.00
C MET A 231 -4.14 -23.75 -5.79
N GLY A 232 -5.09 -24.18 -6.63
CA GLY A 232 -5.78 -25.47 -6.46
C GLY A 232 -6.77 -25.50 -5.30
N GLU A 233 -7.19 -24.34 -4.76
CA GLU A 233 -8.18 -24.24 -3.67
C GLU A 233 -9.61 -24.57 -4.13
N VAL A 234 -9.88 -24.47 -5.44
CA VAL A 234 -11.21 -24.71 -6.04
C VAL A 234 -11.10 -25.61 -7.27
N ALA A 235 -12.09 -26.49 -7.46
CA ALA A 235 -12.13 -27.46 -8.56
C ALA A 235 -12.77 -26.85 -9.84
N PRO A 236 -12.34 -27.24 -11.06
CA PRO A 236 -11.41 -28.32 -11.35
C PRO A 236 -9.95 -27.92 -11.07
N PRO A 237 -9.14 -28.78 -10.42
CA PRO A 237 -7.72 -28.52 -10.29
C PRO A 237 -7.13 -28.50 -11.70
N TYR A 238 -6.57 -27.35 -12.11
CA TYR A 238 -5.86 -27.29 -13.38
C TYR A 238 -4.63 -28.23 -13.30
N ARG A 239 -4.25 -28.87 -14.42
CA ARG A 239 -3.16 -29.87 -14.42
C ARG A 239 -1.80 -29.22 -14.15
N ARG A 240 -1.25 -29.53 -12.96
CA ARG A 240 0.15 -29.62 -12.52
C ARG A 240 1.10 -28.45 -12.87
N HIS A 241 1.50 -27.71 -11.83
CA HIS A 241 2.87 -27.22 -11.69
C HIS A 241 3.82 -28.41 -11.50
N ASP A 242 5.10 -28.25 -11.85
CA ASP A 242 6.13 -29.14 -11.35
C ASP A 242 6.07 -29.13 -9.80
N PRO A 243 6.01 -30.28 -9.11
CA PRO A 243 5.91 -30.34 -7.64
C PRO A 243 7.06 -29.66 -6.88
N LYS A 244 8.12 -29.24 -7.59
CA LYS A 244 9.21 -28.43 -7.03
C LYS A 244 8.89 -26.92 -6.97
N VAL A 245 7.80 -26.48 -7.58
CA VAL A 245 7.40 -25.06 -7.61
C VAL A 245 6.59 -24.72 -6.36
N THR A 246 7.21 -23.97 -5.45
CA THR A 246 6.50 -23.30 -4.35
C THR A 246 5.80 -22.05 -4.88
N VAL A 247 4.47 -22.12 -5.04
CA VAL A 247 3.62 -20.97 -5.35
C VAL A 247 2.99 -20.50 -4.04
N LEU A 248 3.09 -19.21 -3.74
CA LEU A 248 2.47 -18.61 -2.57
C LEU A 248 1.50 -17.52 -2.95
N ARG A 249 0.37 -17.50 -2.24
CA ARG A 249 -0.65 -16.48 -2.37
C ARG A 249 -0.73 -15.66 -1.10
N LEU A 250 -0.53 -14.36 -1.24
CA LEU A 250 -0.91 -13.36 -0.25
C LEU A 250 -2.29 -12.84 -0.59
N SER A 251 -3.25 -13.17 0.26
CA SER A 251 -4.53 -12.47 0.30
C SER A 251 -4.70 -11.96 1.71
N TRP A 252 -4.79 -10.65 1.88
CA TRP A 252 -4.89 -10.03 3.21
C TRP A 252 -6.03 -10.59 4.05
N GLN A 253 -7.18 -10.84 3.42
CA GLN A 253 -8.35 -11.44 4.06
C GLN A 253 -8.05 -12.85 4.61
N HIS A 254 -7.38 -13.70 3.81
CA HIS A 254 -7.08 -15.07 4.22
C HIS A 254 -5.88 -15.14 5.18
N LEU A 255 -4.88 -14.27 5.03
CA LEU A 255 -3.69 -14.31 5.88
C LEU A 255 -3.98 -13.86 7.31
N THR A 256 -4.87 -12.88 7.49
CA THR A 256 -5.27 -12.44 8.84
C THR A 256 -6.02 -13.56 9.58
N GLU A 257 -6.73 -14.42 8.85
CA GLU A 257 -7.40 -15.61 9.40
C GLU A 257 -6.41 -16.74 9.72
N GLN A 258 -5.28 -16.83 9.01
CA GLN A 258 -4.22 -17.82 9.26
C GLN A 258 -3.26 -17.44 10.39
N LEU A 259 -3.20 -16.16 10.78
CA LEU A 259 -2.37 -15.73 11.89
C LEU A 259 -2.97 -16.19 13.24
N GLU A 260 -2.18 -16.95 14.00
CA GLU A 260 -2.53 -17.30 15.38
C GLU A 260 -2.37 -16.06 16.28
N LEU A 261 -3.48 -15.34 16.48
CA LEU A 261 -3.49 -14.02 17.11
C LEU A 261 -3.00 -13.99 18.57
N ASP A 262 -3.03 -15.13 19.25
CA ASP A 262 -2.59 -15.26 20.64
C ASP A 262 -1.07 -15.43 20.78
N LEU A 263 -0.39 -15.89 19.72
CA LEU A 263 1.07 -16.01 19.70
C LEU A 263 1.72 -14.65 19.42
N SER A 264 2.95 -14.49 19.88
CA SER A 264 3.81 -13.38 19.43
C SER A 264 4.36 -13.65 18.02
N PRO A 265 4.72 -12.61 17.23
CA PRO A 265 5.34 -12.80 15.91
C PRO A 265 6.56 -13.72 15.94
N LEU A 266 7.37 -13.61 17.00
CA LEU A 266 8.56 -14.44 17.16
C LEU A 266 8.19 -15.92 17.34
N GLU A 267 7.22 -16.21 18.21
CA GLU A 267 6.75 -17.58 18.45
C GLU A 267 6.07 -18.17 17.21
N TYR A 268 5.24 -17.37 16.54
CA TYR A 268 4.57 -17.76 15.30
C TYR A 268 5.58 -18.15 14.21
N MET A 269 6.58 -17.30 13.96
CA MET A 269 7.62 -17.59 12.98
C MET A 269 8.46 -18.82 13.36
N MET A 270 8.84 -18.97 14.63
CA MET A 270 9.57 -20.16 15.08
C MET A 270 8.75 -21.45 14.96
N LYS A 271 7.43 -21.37 15.12
CA LYS A 271 6.52 -22.50 14.91
C LYS A 271 6.41 -22.88 13.42
N CYS A 272 6.36 -21.89 12.54
CA CYS A 272 6.29 -22.11 11.10
C CYS A 272 7.61 -22.59 10.48
N PHE A 273 8.75 -22.18 11.04
CA PHE A 273 10.10 -22.46 10.52
C PHE A 273 10.97 -23.15 11.58
N PRO A 274 10.68 -24.42 11.92
CA PRO A 274 11.37 -25.15 12.99
C PRO A 274 12.86 -25.42 12.71
N GLU A 275 13.31 -25.27 11.45
CA GLU A 275 14.71 -25.32 11.05
C GLU A 275 15.56 -24.23 11.71
N ILE A 276 14.99 -23.06 12.02
CA ILE A 276 15.69 -21.98 12.71
C ILE A 276 15.56 -22.19 14.22
N LYS A 277 16.62 -22.75 14.81
CA LYS A 277 16.67 -22.99 16.27
C LYS A 277 17.05 -21.74 17.06
N GLU A 278 17.80 -20.83 16.45
CA GLU A 278 18.27 -19.62 17.13
C GLU A 278 17.21 -18.52 17.13
N LYS A 279 16.72 -18.18 18.34
CA LYS A 279 15.79 -17.07 18.52
C LYS A 279 16.33 -15.76 17.96
N GLU A 280 17.62 -15.50 18.15
CA GLU A 280 18.25 -14.24 17.75
C GLU A 280 18.30 -14.07 16.22
N GLU A 281 18.45 -15.16 15.48
CA GLU A 281 18.37 -15.16 14.01
C GLU A 281 16.96 -14.79 13.55
N MET A 282 15.93 -15.41 14.15
CA MET A 282 14.54 -15.08 13.85
C MET A 282 14.19 -13.62 14.21
N ARG A 283 14.74 -13.09 15.31
CA ARG A 283 14.59 -11.66 15.67
C ARG A 283 15.17 -10.72 14.62
N LYS A 284 16.30 -11.08 14.02
CA LYS A 284 16.92 -10.30 12.93
C LYS A 284 16.05 -10.33 11.68
N ILE A 285 15.52 -11.50 11.32
CA ILE A 285 14.61 -11.66 10.17
C ILE A 285 13.38 -10.78 10.36
N ILE A 286 12.64 -10.95 11.45
CA ILE A 286 11.43 -10.17 11.74
C ILE A 286 11.76 -8.67 11.90
N GLY A 287 12.92 -8.35 12.48
CA GLY A 287 13.42 -6.98 12.64
C GLY A 287 13.64 -6.25 11.32
N ARG A 288 14.08 -6.97 10.27
CA ARG A 288 14.26 -6.41 8.92
C ARG A 288 12.95 -5.87 8.33
N TYR A 289 11.83 -6.50 8.65
CA TYR A 289 10.48 -6.07 8.25
C TYR A 289 9.93 -4.91 9.09
N GLY A 290 10.75 -4.29 9.95
CA GLY A 290 10.38 -3.07 10.68
C GLY A 290 9.56 -3.30 11.95
N LEU A 291 9.63 -4.50 12.53
CA LEU A 291 9.03 -4.83 13.83
C LEU A 291 10.07 -4.65 14.95
N THR A 292 9.76 -3.78 15.91
CA THR A 292 10.62 -3.51 17.07
C THR A 292 10.68 -4.72 18.02
N GLY A 293 11.75 -4.83 18.81
CA GLY A 293 11.92 -5.94 19.75
C GLY A 293 10.76 -6.12 20.73
N LYS A 294 10.05 -5.04 21.10
CA LYS A 294 8.83 -5.09 21.92
C LYS A 294 7.64 -5.67 21.16
N GLN A 295 7.47 -5.32 19.89
CA GLN A 295 6.39 -5.85 19.04
C GLN A 295 6.61 -7.34 18.71
N GLN A 296 7.86 -7.78 18.58
CA GLN A 296 8.20 -9.17 18.30
C GLN A 296 7.75 -10.15 19.41
N VAL A 297 7.65 -9.68 20.65
CA VAL A 297 7.24 -10.48 21.82
C VAL A 297 5.80 -10.20 22.27
N SER A 298 5.17 -9.16 21.72
CA SER A 298 3.76 -8.87 22.00
C SER A 298 2.88 -9.84 21.20
N PRO A 299 1.76 -10.33 21.75
CA PRO A 299 0.77 -11.09 20.98
C PRO A 299 0.31 -10.34 19.72
N ILE A 300 0.13 -11.08 18.62
CA ILE A 300 -0.24 -10.54 17.30
C ILE A 300 -1.58 -9.78 17.36
N ARG A 301 -2.52 -10.19 18.22
CA ARG A 301 -3.80 -9.48 18.44
C ARG A 301 -3.65 -8.01 18.84
N ASN A 302 -2.55 -7.66 19.52
CA ASN A 302 -2.28 -6.29 19.99
C ASN A 302 -1.58 -5.43 18.93
N LEU A 303 -1.16 -6.01 17.82
CA LEU A 303 -0.49 -5.30 16.73
C LEU A 303 -1.50 -4.52 15.89
N SER A 304 -1.08 -3.37 15.36
CA SER A 304 -1.85 -2.68 14.33
C SER A 304 -1.90 -3.48 13.03
N ASP A 305 -2.84 -3.19 12.14
CA ASP A 305 -2.96 -3.92 10.87
C ASP A 305 -1.69 -3.79 10.01
N GLY A 306 -1.05 -2.62 9.97
CA GLY A 306 0.25 -2.45 9.31
C GLY A 306 1.38 -3.27 9.95
N GLN A 307 1.34 -3.48 11.27
CA GLN A 307 2.31 -4.34 11.96
C GLN A 307 2.05 -5.82 11.69
N LYS A 308 0.78 -6.25 11.70
CA LYS A 308 0.39 -7.61 11.26
C LYS A 308 0.85 -7.86 9.84
N CYS A 309 0.74 -6.85 8.96
CA CYS A 309 1.20 -6.94 7.58
C CYS A 309 2.70 -7.19 7.46
N ARG A 310 3.50 -6.56 8.32
CA ARG A 310 4.94 -6.82 8.37
C ARG A 310 5.25 -8.27 8.80
N VAL A 311 4.47 -8.83 9.74
CA VAL A 311 4.60 -10.25 10.12
C VAL A 311 4.26 -11.16 8.95
N CYS A 312 3.18 -10.87 8.24
CA CYS A 312 2.75 -11.58 7.04
C CYS A 312 3.83 -11.61 5.95
N PHE A 313 4.44 -10.45 5.65
CA PHE A 313 5.51 -10.36 4.66
C PHE A 313 6.78 -11.08 5.12
N ALA A 314 7.13 -10.99 6.40
CA ALA A 314 8.26 -11.73 6.95
C ALA A 314 8.06 -13.24 6.79
N TRP A 315 6.86 -13.74 7.09
CA TRP A 315 6.49 -15.13 6.92
C TRP A 315 6.55 -15.56 5.46
N LEU A 316 5.96 -14.79 4.54
CA LEU A 316 5.98 -15.18 3.13
C LEU A 316 7.40 -15.19 2.56
N ALA A 317 8.19 -14.17 2.83
CA ALA A 317 9.52 -14.08 2.25
C ALA A 317 10.39 -15.26 2.66
N TRP A 318 10.22 -15.73 3.90
CA TRP A 318 11.01 -16.84 4.42
C TRP A 318 10.56 -18.23 3.93
N GLN A 319 9.40 -18.33 3.27
CA GLN A 319 9.00 -19.54 2.58
C GLN A 319 9.72 -19.74 1.22
N ASN A 320 10.53 -18.77 0.78
CA ASN A 320 11.23 -18.78 -0.50
C ASN A 320 10.32 -19.14 -1.70
N PRO A 321 9.25 -18.36 -1.94
CA PRO A 321 8.36 -18.61 -3.06
C PRO A 321 9.08 -18.49 -4.39
N HIS A 322 8.75 -19.37 -5.33
CA HIS A 322 9.10 -19.22 -6.73
C HIS A 322 8.11 -18.34 -7.48
N MET A 323 6.86 -18.31 -7.00
CA MET A 323 5.82 -17.45 -7.54
C MET A 323 5.00 -16.77 -6.45
N LEU A 324 4.67 -15.51 -6.69
CA LEU A 324 3.99 -14.62 -5.77
C LEU A 324 2.64 -14.17 -6.34
N PHE A 325 1.55 -14.58 -5.72
CA PHE A 325 0.20 -14.08 -6.04
C PHE A 325 -0.24 -13.08 -4.98
N LEU A 326 -0.45 -11.83 -5.38
CA LEU A 326 -0.84 -10.75 -4.48
C LEU A 326 -2.30 -10.34 -4.75
N ASP A 327 -3.19 -10.62 -3.81
CA ASP A 327 -4.63 -10.32 -3.89
C ASP A 327 -4.96 -9.10 -3.02
N GLU A 328 -4.99 -7.93 -3.66
CA GLU A 328 -5.21 -6.60 -3.06
C GLU A 328 -4.28 -6.30 -1.89
N PRO A 329 -2.93 -6.32 -2.09
CA PRO A 329 -1.96 -6.16 -1.02
C PRO A 329 -1.92 -4.75 -0.42
N THR A 330 -2.48 -3.74 -1.10
CA THR A 330 -2.45 -2.33 -0.68
C THR A 330 -3.55 -1.98 0.30
N ASN A 331 -4.57 -2.82 0.45
CA ASN A 331 -5.59 -2.62 1.47
C ASN A 331 -4.88 -2.69 2.84
N HIS A 332 -4.91 -1.61 3.61
CA HIS A 332 -4.28 -1.46 4.94
C HIS A 332 -2.77 -1.16 4.96
N LEU A 333 -2.17 -0.86 3.81
CA LEU A 333 -0.79 -0.39 3.75
C LEU A 333 -0.68 1.13 3.63
N ASP A 334 0.26 1.70 4.38
CA ASP A 334 0.68 3.09 4.21
C ASP A 334 1.52 3.24 2.94
N ILE A 335 1.59 4.46 2.37
CA ILE A 335 2.36 4.77 1.15
C ILE A 335 3.81 4.26 1.24
N GLU A 336 4.49 4.51 2.36
CA GLU A 336 5.87 4.05 2.57
C GLU A 336 6.01 2.54 2.50
N THR A 337 4.98 1.80 2.94
CA THR A 337 4.98 0.34 2.91
C THR A 337 4.67 -0.18 1.50
N ILE A 338 3.83 0.53 0.74
CA ILE A 338 3.56 0.23 -0.68
C ILE A 338 4.83 0.42 -1.51
N ASP A 339 5.58 1.50 -1.27
CA ASP A 339 6.84 1.77 -1.96
C ASP A 339 7.90 0.72 -1.64
N ALA A 340 8.06 0.36 -0.36
CA ALA A 340 8.94 -0.74 0.05
C ALA A 340 8.55 -2.09 -0.58
N LEU A 341 7.24 -2.32 -0.77
CA LEU A 341 6.74 -3.53 -1.44
C LEU A 341 7.03 -3.50 -2.94
N ALA A 342 6.86 -2.36 -3.60
CA ALA A 342 7.17 -2.20 -5.01
C ALA A 342 8.66 -2.45 -5.29
N GLU A 343 9.54 -1.90 -4.44
CA GLU A 343 10.99 -2.13 -4.52
C GLU A 343 11.33 -3.62 -4.37
N ALA A 344 10.81 -4.27 -3.32
CA ALA A 344 11.09 -5.68 -3.06
C ALA A 344 10.56 -6.60 -4.16
N ILE A 345 9.39 -6.31 -4.72
CA ILE A 345 8.84 -7.03 -5.85
C ILE A 345 9.73 -6.86 -7.09
N ASN A 346 10.25 -5.65 -7.34
CA ASN A 346 11.15 -5.42 -8.47
C ASN A 346 12.48 -6.17 -8.34
N GLU A 347 12.97 -6.34 -7.11
CA GLU A 347 14.15 -7.18 -6.83
C GLU A 347 13.86 -8.69 -6.82
N PHE A 348 12.59 -9.10 -6.67
CA PHE A 348 12.21 -10.51 -6.65
C PHE A 348 12.42 -11.17 -8.01
N GLU A 349 13.19 -12.24 -8.08
CA GLU A 349 13.53 -12.94 -9.33
C GLU A 349 12.44 -13.93 -9.81
N GLY A 350 11.41 -14.18 -9.01
CA GLY A 350 10.35 -15.13 -9.33
C GLY A 350 9.15 -14.52 -10.07
N GLY A 351 8.22 -15.40 -10.46
CA GLY A 351 7.02 -15.02 -11.21
C GLY A 351 6.00 -14.34 -10.32
N MET A 352 5.25 -13.37 -10.84
CA MET A 352 4.33 -12.59 -10.04
C MET A 352 3.00 -12.30 -10.75
N MET A 353 1.91 -12.44 -9.99
CA MET A 353 0.59 -11.99 -10.38
C MET A 353 -0.01 -11.08 -9.32
N LEU A 354 -0.31 -9.83 -9.70
CA LEU A 354 -0.86 -8.80 -8.82
C LEU A 354 -2.31 -8.50 -9.19
N VAL A 355 -3.23 -8.67 -8.26
CA VAL A 355 -4.57 -8.10 -8.30
C VAL A 355 -4.55 -6.86 -7.42
N SER A 356 -4.72 -5.69 -8.03
CA SER A 356 -4.82 -4.44 -7.28
C SER A 356 -5.68 -3.43 -8.01
N HIS A 357 -6.25 -2.51 -7.25
CA HIS A 357 -6.84 -1.28 -7.77
C HIS A 357 -5.86 -0.09 -7.76
N ASP A 358 -4.65 -0.27 -7.22
CA ASP A 358 -3.63 0.78 -7.16
C ASP A 358 -2.85 0.86 -8.49
N PHE A 359 -3.14 1.90 -9.26
CA PHE A 359 -2.49 2.17 -10.53
C PHE A 359 -0.99 2.42 -10.41
N ARG A 360 -0.53 3.03 -9.31
CA ARG A 360 0.89 3.36 -9.11
C ARG A 360 1.69 2.09 -8.85
N LEU A 361 1.21 1.25 -7.94
CA LEU A 361 1.85 -0.03 -7.67
C LEU A 361 1.94 -0.86 -8.95
N ILE A 362 0.81 -1.02 -9.67
CA ILE A 362 0.77 -1.76 -10.94
C ILE A 362 1.78 -1.20 -11.94
N GLN A 363 1.83 0.12 -12.11
CA GLN A 363 2.75 0.76 -13.04
C GLN A 363 4.22 0.52 -12.69
N GLN A 364 4.56 0.41 -11.40
CA GLN A 364 5.93 0.19 -10.94
C GLN A 364 6.39 -1.25 -11.08
N VAL A 365 5.49 -2.23 -10.97
CA VAL A 365 5.87 -3.65 -10.82
C VAL A 365 5.45 -4.56 -11.97
N ALA A 366 4.37 -4.23 -12.68
CA ALA A 366 3.79 -5.10 -13.69
C ALA A 366 4.34 -4.78 -15.08
N GLN A 367 4.75 -5.82 -15.80
CA GLN A 367 5.19 -5.72 -17.20
C GLN A 367 4.02 -5.94 -18.15
N GLU A 368 3.07 -6.79 -17.76
CA GLU A 368 1.90 -7.13 -18.55
C GLU A 368 0.62 -6.82 -17.78
N ILE A 369 -0.41 -6.38 -18.52
CA ILE A 369 -1.75 -6.15 -17.97
C ILE A 369 -2.70 -7.19 -18.55
N TRP A 370 -3.35 -7.97 -17.71
CA TRP A 370 -4.35 -8.94 -18.09
C TRP A 370 -5.73 -8.47 -17.65
N VAL A 371 -6.68 -8.44 -18.59
CA VAL A 371 -8.04 -7.96 -18.36
C VAL A 371 -8.96 -9.16 -18.18
N CYS A 372 -9.62 -9.21 -17.03
CA CYS A 372 -10.63 -10.18 -16.68
C CYS A 372 -12.03 -9.63 -17.00
N GLU A 373 -12.55 -9.95 -18.18
CA GLU A 373 -13.88 -9.54 -18.66
C GLU A 373 -14.53 -10.66 -19.49
N ASN A 374 -15.85 -10.64 -19.64
CA ASN A 374 -16.59 -11.54 -20.55
C ASN A 374 -16.27 -13.05 -20.39
N GLN A 375 -16.07 -13.50 -19.15
CA GLN A 375 -15.77 -14.90 -18.82
C GLN A 375 -14.43 -15.42 -19.37
N THR A 376 -13.51 -14.52 -19.72
CA THR A 376 -12.18 -14.87 -20.20
C THR A 376 -11.12 -13.90 -19.66
N ILE A 377 -9.86 -14.20 -19.93
CA ILE A 377 -8.72 -13.36 -19.58
C ILE A 377 -8.00 -13.02 -20.88
N THR A 378 -7.79 -11.73 -21.12
CA THR A 378 -7.14 -11.25 -22.34
C THR A 378 -5.96 -10.36 -22.00
N LYS A 379 -4.86 -10.50 -22.75
CA LYS A 379 -3.70 -9.63 -22.61
C LYS A 379 -4.00 -8.27 -23.22
N TRP A 380 -3.87 -7.21 -22.42
CA TRP A 380 -4.01 -5.84 -22.88
C TRP A 380 -2.75 -5.44 -23.65
N LYS A 381 -2.92 -4.83 -24.83
CA LYS A 381 -1.80 -4.50 -25.73
C LYS A 381 -1.04 -3.24 -25.31
N SER A 382 -1.62 -2.40 -24.47
CA SER A 382 -1.02 -1.15 -23.99
C SER A 382 -0.60 -1.27 -22.53
N GLY A 383 0.08 -0.26 -22.00
CA GLY A 383 0.33 -0.14 -20.56
C GLY A 383 -0.94 0.21 -19.76
N ILE A 384 -0.78 0.25 -18.44
CA ILE A 384 -1.86 0.54 -17.49
C ILE A 384 -2.50 1.93 -17.70
N LEU A 385 -1.73 2.92 -18.17
CA LEU A 385 -2.24 4.26 -18.50
C LEU A 385 -3.27 4.20 -19.65
N GLY A 386 -2.96 3.45 -20.71
CA GLY A 386 -3.90 3.25 -21.81
C GLY A 386 -5.14 2.47 -21.38
N TYR A 387 -5.01 1.56 -20.40
CA TYR A 387 -6.18 0.92 -19.79
C TYR A 387 -7.05 1.91 -18.99
N LYS A 388 -6.44 2.85 -18.24
CA LYS A 388 -7.13 3.93 -17.52
C LYS A 388 -7.90 4.84 -18.47
N GLU A 389 -7.32 5.20 -19.61
CA GLU A 389 -8.00 5.98 -20.65
C GLU A 389 -9.16 5.20 -21.29
N HIS A 390 -8.96 3.91 -21.58
CA HIS A 390 -10.03 3.04 -22.07
C HIS A 390 -11.23 3.02 -21.10
N LEU A 391 -10.97 2.87 -19.79
CA LEU A 391 -12.02 2.90 -18.77
C LEU A 391 -12.76 4.23 -18.74
N LYS A 392 -12.04 5.37 -18.81
CA LYS A 392 -12.68 6.70 -18.89
C LYS A 392 -13.59 6.81 -20.11
N SER A 393 -13.13 6.38 -21.28
CA SER A 393 -13.90 6.44 -22.51
C SER A 393 -15.16 5.55 -22.48
N LYS A 394 -15.13 4.41 -21.78
CA LYS A 394 -16.31 3.54 -21.56
C LYS A 394 -17.36 4.25 -20.70
N ILE A 395 -16.92 4.99 -19.68
CA ILE A 395 -17.81 5.74 -18.77
C ILE A 395 -18.43 6.95 -19.47
N GLU A 396 -17.70 7.63 -20.36
CA GLU A 396 -18.21 8.80 -21.10
C GLU A 396 -19.20 8.45 -22.21
N LYS A 397 -19.17 7.21 -22.72
CA LYS A 397 -20.05 6.73 -23.80
C LYS A 397 -21.35 6.09 -23.31
N GLN A 398 -21.55 5.92 -22.00
CA GLN A 398 -22.73 5.33 -21.36
C GLN A 398 -23.44 6.36 -20.49
#